data_AF-A0A6J5F236-F1
#
_entry.id   AF-A0A6J5F236-F1
#
_cell.length_a   1.000
_cell.length_b   1.000
_cell.length_c   1.000
_cell.angle_alpha   90.00
_cell.angle_beta   90.00
_cell.angle_gamma   90.00
#
_symmetry.space_group_name_H-M   'P 1'
#
loop_
_entity.id
_entity.type
_entity.pdbx_description
1 polymer ?
#
loop_
_entity_poly.entity_id
_entity_poly.type
_entity_poly.pdbx_seq_one_letter_code
_entity_poly.pdbx_strand_id
1 'polypeptide(L)'
;MLILVERMLFVVWTMAVAVCDLRSRRIRNSLVLAGLAAALLCAFTARAPFGIAPMQAALGALAGLAALLPFFALRLMGAADVKVFAVLGAWCGLRLLPELWLIASVLAGAHAAFVLIATRTRALALVRRGPPTFELHGYRATPYATCLSVGAWIAFGGQMLAGAAR
;
A
#
# COMPACT_ATOMS: atom_id res chain seq x y z
N MET A 1 6.12 -26.76 1.76
CA MET A 1 5.39 -26.24 2.95
C MET A 1 5.76 -24.78 3.26
N LEU A 2 7.03 -24.44 3.52
CA LEU A 2 7.44 -23.08 3.93
C LEU A 2 7.08 -21.96 2.93
N ILE A 3 7.24 -22.17 1.62
CA ILE A 3 6.87 -21.17 0.58
C ILE A 3 5.38 -20.80 0.64
N LEU A 4 4.51 -21.79 0.90
CA LEU A 4 3.08 -21.55 1.02
C LEU A 4 2.78 -20.69 2.26
N VAL A 5 3.49 -20.92 3.36
CA VAL A 5 3.34 -20.14 4.60
C VAL A 5 3.70 -18.67 4.35
N GLU A 6 4.82 -18.39 3.70
CA GLU A 6 5.26 -17.00 3.43
C GLU A 6 4.28 -16.26 2.50
N ARG A 7 3.74 -16.95 1.50
CA ARG A 7 2.68 -16.45 0.63
C ARG A 7 1.40 -16.14 1.42
N MET A 8 1.00 -17.03 2.32
CA MET A 8 -0.16 -16.81 3.18
C MET A 8 0.07 -15.65 4.15
N LEU A 9 1.26 -15.50 4.72
CA LEU A 9 1.61 -14.36 5.57
C LEU A 9 1.45 -13.04 4.83
N PHE A 10 1.93 -12.95 3.59
CA PHE A 10 1.77 -11.76 2.77
C PHE A 10 0.30 -11.44 2.48
N VAL A 11 -0.50 -12.44 2.06
CA VAL A 11 -1.93 -12.26 1.76
C VAL A 11 -2.71 -11.88 3.02
N VAL A 12 -2.47 -12.57 4.15
CA VAL A 12 -3.14 -12.27 5.43
C VAL A 12 -2.78 -10.87 5.92
N TRP A 13 -1.51 -10.47 5.83
CA TRP A 13 -1.08 -9.14 6.23
C TRP A 13 -1.69 -8.04 5.36
N THR A 14 -1.64 -8.18 4.03
CA THR A 14 -2.25 -7.20 3.10
C THR A 14 -3.78 -7.13 3.25
N MET A 15 -4.44 -8.26 3.50
CA MET A 15 -5.86 -8.29 3.84
C MET A 15 -6.15 -7.57 5.16
N ALA A 16 -5.35 -7.80 6.20
CA ALA A 16 -5.51 -7.10 7.47
C ALA A 16 -5.33 -5.59 7.32
N VAL A 17 -4.36 -5.15 6.52
CA VAL A 17 -4.15 -3.74 6.16
C VAL A 17 -5.38 -3.15 5.48
N ALA A 18 -5.89 -3.80 4.43
CA ALA A 18 -7.09 -3.36 3.71
C ALA A 18 -8.32 -3.29 4.63
N VAL A 19 -8.54 -4.30 5.47
CA VAL A 19 -9.68 -4.34 6.42
C VAL A 19 -9.56 -3.23 7.47
N CYS A 20 -8.37 -3.01 8.04
CA CYS A 20 -8.13 -1.94 9.01
C CYS A 20 -8.34 -0.55 8.39
N ASP A 21 -7.86 -0.35 7.16
CA ASP A 21 -8.03 0.90 6.42
C ASP A 21 -9.52 1.15 6.11
N LEU A 22 -10.24 0.18 5.55
CA LEU A 22 -11.66 0.32 5.24
C LEU A 22 -12.54 0.54 6.48
N ARG A 23 -12.33 -0.23 7.54
CA ARG A 23 -13.19 -0.21 8.75
C ARG A 23 -12.87 0.96 9.66
N SER A 24 -11.60 1.11 10.03
CA SER A 24 -11.17 1.99 11.11
C SER A 24 -10.41 3.21 10.62
N ARG A 25 -10.03 3.28 9.34
CA ARG A 25 -9.19 4.35 8.76
C ARG A 25 -7.91 4.59 9.57
N ARG A 26 -7.47 3.54 10.27
CA ARG A 26 -6.33 3.58 11.19
C ARG A 26 -5.61 2.26 11.12
N ILE A 27 -4.37 2.34 10.68
CA ILE A 27 -3.45 1.21 10.64
C ILE A 27 -2.55 1.34 11.87
N ARG A 28 -2.66 0.38 12.80
CA ARG A 28 -1.87 0.37 14.03
C ARG A 28 -0.40 0.14 13.69
N ASN A 29 0.51 0.81 14.42
CA ASN A 29 1.95 0.60 14.26
C ASN A 29 2.34 -0.87 14.48
N SER A 30 1.62 -1.60 15.34
CA SER A 30 1.85 -3.03 15.55
C SER A 30 1.65 -3.86 14.27
N LEU A 31 0.66 -3.54 13.43
CA LEU A 31 0.42 -4.24 12.17
C LEU A 31 1.51 -3.93 11.14
N VAL A 32 1.99 -2.68 11.11
CA VAL A 32 3.12 -2.27 10.27
C VAL A 32 4.40 -2.99 10.67
N LEU A 33 4.71 -2.99 11.98
CA LEU A 33 5.90 -3.65 12.52
C LEU A 33 5.85 -5.17 12.30
N ALA A 34 4.71 -5.80 12.53
CA ALA A 34 4.52 -7.23 12.26
C ALA A 34 4.73 -7.56 10.78
N GLY A 35 4.20 -6.73 9.87
CA GLY A 35 4.43 -6.89 8.43
C GLY A 35 5.88 -6.74 8.01
N LEU A 36 6.58 -5.73 8.56
CA LEU A 36 7.99 -5.50 8.27
C LEU A 36 8.86 -6.66 8.78
N ALA A 37 8.63 -7.10 10.01
CA ALA A 37 9.34 -8.23 10.60
C ALA A 37 9.10 -9.50 9.78
N ALA A 38 7.85 -9.78 9.40
CA ALA A 38 7.53 -10.92 8.54
C ALA A 38 8.23 -10.83 7.18
N ALA A 39 8.22 -9.67 6.53
CA ALA A 39 8.89 -9.47 5.24
C ALA A 39 10.39 -9.76 5.32
N LEU A 40 11.07 -9.21 6.33
CA LEU A 40 12.51 -9.41 6.53
C LEU A 40 12.83 -10.87 6.86
N LEU A 41 12.07 -11.50 7.76
CA LEU A 41 12.26 -12.92 8.10
C LEU A 41 12.10 -13.82 6.87
N CYS A 42 11.09 -13.58 6.02
CA CYS A 42 10.89 -14.31 4.76
C CYS A 42 12.01 -14.05 3.74
N ALA A 43 12.61 -12.85 3.75
CA ALA A 43 13.77 -12.56 2.90
C ALA A 43 15.01 -13.36 3.34
N PHE A 44 15.21 -13.60 4.65
CA PHE A 44 16.32 -14.41 5.16
C PHE A 44 16.16 -15.91 4.87
N THR A 45 14.93 -16.41 4.72
CA THR A 45 14.68 -17.83 4.38
C THR A 45 14.87 -18.13 2.89
N ALA A 46 15.26 -17.12 2.08
CA ALA A 46 15.40 -17.15 0.62
C ALA A 46 14.15 -17.66 -0.12
N ARG A 47 12.98 -17.53 0.53
CA ARG A 47 11.71 -18.08 0.05
C ARG A 47 10.62 -17.02 -0.06
N ALA A 48 11.01 -15.76 0.09
CA ALA A 48 10.13 -14.61 0.06
C ALA A 48 9.13 -14.71 -1.12
N PRO A 49 7.89 -14.24 -0.95
CA PRO A 49 6.84 -14.40 -1.96
C PRO A 49 7.24 -13.87 -3.35
N PHE A 50 8.11 -12.86 -3.37
CA PHE A 50 8.65 -12.18 -4.56
C PHE A 50 10.11 -12.55 -4.87
N GLY A 51 10.68 -13.53 -4.17
CA GLY A 51 12.03 -14.04 -4.42
C GLY A 51 13.15 -13.03 -4.15
N ILE A 52 12.94 -12.08 -3.24
CA ILE A 52 13.91 -11.01 -2.96
C ILE A 52 14.86 -11.34 -1.81
N ALA A 53 16.10 -10.87 -1.92
CA ALA A 53 17.11 -11.02 -0.88
C ALA A 53 16.89 -10.03 0.28
N PRO A 54 17.45 -10.29 1.49
CA PRO A 54 17.31 -9.39 2.65
C PRO A 54 17.72 -7.95 2.38
N MET A 55 18.82 -7.76 1.63
CA MET A 55 19.29 -6.43 1.24
C MET A 55 18.29 -5.71 0.33
N GLN A 56 17.67 -6.44 -0.61
CA GLN A 56 16.66 -5.87 -1.51
C GLN A 56 15.36 -5.53 -0.75
N ALA A 57 15.00 -6.33 0.26
CA ALA A 57 13.88 -6.02 1.15
C ALA A 57 14.15 -4.73 1.95
N ALA A 58 15.34 -4.58 2.53
CA ALA A 58 15.72 -3.37 3.26
C ALA A 58 15.73 -2.13 2.34
N LEU A 59 16.35 -2.25 1.16
CA LEU A 59 16.35 -1.17 0.15
C LEU A 59 14.95 -0.83 -0.34
N GLY A 60 14.11 -1.84 -0.57
CA GLY A 60 12.71 -1.64 -0.94
C GLY A 60 11.94 -0.90 0.14
N ALA A 61 12.13 -1.23 1.42
CA ALA A 61 11.51 -0.50 2.52
C ALA A 61 11.95 0.96 2.60
N LEU A 62 13.26 1.20 2.51
CA LEU A 62 13.81 2.55 2.53
C LEU A 62 13.32 3.37 1.34
N ALA A 63 13.31 2.79 0.15
CA ALA A 63 12.83 3.45 -1.05
C ALA A 63 11.33 3.75 -0.99
N GLY A 64 10.51 2.80 -0.52
CA GLY A 64 9.07 3.02 -0.31
C GLY A 64 8.81 4.15 0.69
N LEU A 65 9.54 4.14 1.81
CA LEU A 65 9.47 5.22 2.80
C LEU A 65 9.85 6.57 2.18
N ALA A 66 11.00 6.64 1.52
CA ALA A 66 11.52 7.86 0.90
C ALA A 66 10.62 8.39 -0.22
N ALA A 67 9.99 7.50 -0.99
CA ALA A 67 9.11 7.89 -2.09
C ALA A 67 7.83 8.61 -1.62
N LEU A 68 7.25 8.18 -0.49
CA LEU A 68 6.02 8.79 0.03
C LEU A 68 6.25 9.84 1.12
N LEU A 69 7.47 9.97 1.65
CA LEU A 69 7.81 10.98 2.65
C LEU A 69 7.51 12.43 2.19
N PRO A 70 7.83 12.86 0.95
CA PRO A 70 7.50 14.20 0.47
C PRO A 70 5.99 14.45 0.46
N PHE A 71 5.19 13.45 0.06
CA PHE A 71 3.73 13.56 0.04
C PHE A 71 3.14 13.67 1.44
N PHE A 72 3.72 12.97 2.42
CA PHE A 72 3.36 13.14 3.83
C PHE A 72 3.73 14.53 4.36
N ALA A 73 4.92 15.04 4.03
CA ALA A 73 5.36 16.38 4.42
C ALA A 73 4.45 17.47 3.83
N LEU A 74 3.99 17.28 2.59
CA LEU A 74 3.01 18.13 1.91
C LEU A 74 1.56 17.91 2.38
N ARG A 75 1.33 17.00 3.34
CA ARG A 75 0.02 16.60 3.87
C ARG A 75 -0.96 16.02 2.83
N LEU A 76 -0.44 15.62 1.68
CA LEU A 76 -1.21 14.96 0.61
C LEU A 76 -1.59 13.53 1.00
N MET A 77 -0.93 12.95 1.99
CA MET A 77 -1.05 11.53 2.33
C MET A 77 -0.92 11.27 3.83
N GLY A 78 -1.55 10.21 4.31
CA GLY A 78 -1.50 9.84 5.72
C GLY A 78 -0.20 9.14 6.11
N ALA A 79 0.21 9.27 7.38
CA ALA A 79 1.35 8.53 7.91
C ALA A 79 1.18 7.00 7.80
N ALA A 80 -0.07 6.53 7.77
CA ALA A 80 -0.39 5.12 7.59
C ALA A 80 0.01 4.61 6.20
N ASP A 81 -0.27 5.37 5.15
CA ASP A 81 0.02 4.98 3.76
C ASP A 81 1.52 4.88 3.51
N VAL A 82 2.28 5.86 4.01
CA VAL A 82 3.76 5.87 3.93
C VAL A 82 4.36 4.64 4.60
N LYS A 83 3.86 4.28 5.78
CA LYS A 83 4.29 3.10 6.53
C LYS A 83 3.96 1.80 5.79
N VAL A 84 2.73 1.67 5.29
CA VAL A 84 2.31 0.46 4.53
C VAL A 84 3.13 0.31 3.26
N PHE A 85 3.38 1.39 2.54
CA PHE A 85 4.15 1.35 1.30
C PHE A 85 5.61 0.97 1.54
N ALA A 86 6.22 1.45 2.63
CA ALA A 86 7.53 0.98 3.06
C ALA A 86 7.52 -0.54 3.32
N VAL A 87 6.52 -1.08 4.02
CA VAL A 87 6.42 -2.54 4.25
C VAL A 87 6.17 -3.30 2.96
N LEU A 88 5.36 -2.79 2.04
CA LEU A 88 5.21 -3.37 0.70
C LEU A 88 6.52 -3.36 -0.08
N GLY A 89 7.37 -2.34 0.09
CA GLY A 89 8.73 -2.32 -0.44
C GLY A 89 9.60 -3.43 0.15
N ALA A 90 9.46 -3.74 1.44
CA ALA A 90 10.14 -4.90 2.04
C ALA A 90 9.65 -6.24 1.50
N TRP A 91 8.39 -6.36 1.10
CA TRP A 91 7.84 -7.61 0.56
C TRP A 91 8.16 -7.80 -0.93
N CYS A 92 7.98 -6.74 -1.72
CA CYS A 92 7.97 -6.79 -3.18
C CYS A 92 9.28 -6.30 -3.80
N GLY A 93 10.11 -5.61 -3.03
CA GLY A 93 11.34 -4.98 -3.49
C GLY A 93 11.10 -3.70 -4.31
N LEU A 94 12.20 -3.04 -4.69
CA LEU A 94 12.19 -1.74 -5.36
C LEU A 94 11.45 -1.75 -6.71
N ARG A 95 11.57 -2.85 -7.46
CA ARG A 95 11.09 -2.95 -8.85
C ARG A 95 9.57 -2.83 -8.96
N LEU A 96 8.82 -3.33 -7.97
CA LEU A 96 7.36 -3.35 -7.98
C LEU A 96 6.75 -2.09 -7.35
N LEU A 97 7.52 -1.27 -6.63
CA LEU A 97 7.01 -0.06 -5.99
C LEU A 97 6.34 0.93 -6.96
N PRO A 98 6.91 1.26 -8.14
CA PRO A 98 6.27 2.19 -9.06
C PRO A 98 4.93 1.67 -9.59
N GLU A 99 4.84 0.37 -9.87
CA GLU A 99 3.61 -0.27 -10.34
C GLU A 99 2.53 -0.26 -9.27
N LEU A 100 2.88 -0.62 -8.03
CA LEU A 100 1.99 -0.56 -6.87
C LEU A 100 1.45 0.86 -6.65
N TRP A 101 2.34 1.85 -6.68
CA TRP A 101 2.00 3.25 -6.49
C TRP A 101 1.10 3.78 -7.60
N LEU A 102 1.38 3.43 -8.86
CA LEU A 102 0.58 3.83 -10.01
C LEU A 102 -0.84 3.25 -9.93
N ILE A 103 -0.97 1.94 -9.73
CA ILE A 103 -2.27 1.26 -9.61
C ILE A 103 -3.06 1.87 -8.44
N ALA A 104 -2.42 2.04 -7.28
CA ALA A 104 -3.08 2.61 -6.12
C ALA A 104 -3.55 4.05 -6.35
N SER A 105 -2.73 4.86 -7.01
CA SER A 105 -3.05 6.27 -7.32
C SER A 105 -4.21 6.38 -8.32
N VAL A 106 -4.25 5.51 -9.34
CA VAL A 106 -5.38 5.45 -10.29
C VAL A 106 -6.66 5.05 -9.58
N LEU A 107 -6.63 4.00 -8.74
CA LEU A 107 -7.80 3.55 -7.98
C LEU A 107 -8.30 4.62 -6.99
N ALA A 108 -7.38 5.26 -6.27
CA ALA A 108 -7.72 6.33 -5.33
C ALA A 108 -8.29 7.55 -6.07
N GLY A 109 -7.70 7.93 -7.21
CA GLY A 109 -8.20 9.01 -8.06
C GLY A 109 -9.59 8.72 -8.63
N ALA A 110 -9.84 7.49 -9.12
CA ALA A 110 -11.13 7.06 -9.60
C ALA A 110 -12.20 7.09 -8.49
N HIS A 111 -11.86 6.61 -7.28
CA HIS A 111 -12.76 6.68 -6.14
C HIS A 111 -13.05 8.14 -5.72
N ALA A 112 -12.04 9.00 -5.70
CA ALA A 112 -12.23 10.43 -5.41
C ALA A 112 -13.14 11.10 -6.45
N ALA A 113 -12.92 10.85 -7.74
CA ALA A 113 -13.76 11.37 -8.82
C ALA A 113 -15.20 10.88 -8.70
N PHE A 114 -15.40 9.58 -8.43
CA PHE A 114 -16.73 9.00 -8.20
C PHE A 114 -17.46 9.69 -7.05
N VAL A 115 -16.81 9.86 -5.90
CA VAL A 115 -17.40 10.56 -4.75
C VAL A 115 -17.77 11.99 -5.13
N LEU A 116 -16.87 12.74 -5.77
CA LEU A 116 -17.13 14.13 -6.18
C LEU A 116 -18.33 14.27 -7.12
N ILE A 117 -18.46 13.36 -8.08
CA ILE A 117 -19.58 13.32 -9.03
C ILE A 117 -20.88 12.96 -8.29
N ALA A 118 -20.83 11.93 -7.44
CA ALA A 118 -21.99 11.44 -6.70
C ALA A 118 -22.53 12.48 -5.69
N THR A 119 -21.64 13.24 -5.04
CA THR A 119 -22.02 14.27 -4.06
C THR A 119 -22.35 15.62 -4.69
N ARG A 120 -22.16 15.78 -6.02
CA ARG A 120 -22.33 17.04 -6.77
C ARG A 120 -21.59 18.24 -6.14
N THR A 121 -20.57 17.98 -5.32
CA THR A 121 -19.75 19.03 -4.72
C THR A 121 -18.96 19.71 -5.81
N ARG A 122 -19.25 20.99 -6.10
CA ARG A 122 -18.49 21.77 -7.07
C ARG A 122 -17.01 21.75 -6.65
N ALA A 123 -16.12 21.24 -7.49
CA ALA A 123 -14.68 21.19 -7.25
C ALA A 123 -14.09 22.55 -6.81
N LEU A 124 -14.74 23.64 -7.21
CA LEU A 124 -14.42 25.02 -6.79
C LEU A 124 -14.58 25.29 -5.28
N ALA A 125 -15.38 24.52 -4.56
CA ALA A 125 -15.50 24.61 -3.10
C ALA A 125 -14.28 24.04 -2.36
N LEU A 126 -13.52 23.13 -3.00
CA LEU A 126 -12.30 22.53 -2.46
C LEU A 126 -11.09 23.46 -2.60
N VAL A 127 -11.02 24.22 -3.70
CA VAL A 127 -9.98 25.24 -3.92
C VAL A 127 -10.10 26.41 -2.93
N ARG A 128 -11.30 26.68 -2.39
CA ARG A 128 -11.56 27.81 -1.49
C ARG A 128 -11.35 27.54 0.00
N ARG A 129 -11.09 26.30 0.45
CA ARG A 129 -11.03 25.98 1.88
C ARG A 129 -9.78 25.18 2.26
N GLY A 130 -8.74 25.91 2.65
CA GLY A 130 -7.66 25.43 3.54
C GLY A 130 -6.61 24.51 2.89
N PRO A 131 -5.52 24.20 3.62
CA PRO A 131 -4.44 23.36 3.13
C PRO A 131 -4.96 21.98 2.69
N PRO A 132 -4.31 21.32 1.73
CA PRO A 132 -4.76 20.10 1.07
C PRO A 132 -4.62 18.88 1.99
N THR A 133 -5.28 18.90 3.15
CA THR A 133 -5.60 17.67 3.85
C THR A 133 -6.71 16.99 3.05
N PHE A 134 -6.51 15.72 2.71
CA PHE A 134 -7.53 14.80 2.18
C PHE A 134 -8.68 14.55 3.19
N GLU A 135 -9.07 15.56 3.97
CA GLU A 135 -10.30 15.60 4.76
C GLU A 135 -11.34 16.41 4.00
N LEU A 136 -12.00 15.73 3.07
CA LEU A 136 -13.15 16.27 2.35
C LEU A 136 -14.37 16.28 3.30
N HIS A 137 -14.50 17.28 4.17
CA HIS A 137 -15.78 17.69 4.79
C HIS A 137 -16.72 16.54 5.26
N GLY A 138 -16.22 15.61 6.09
CA GLY A 138 -17.05 14.52 6.64
C GLY A 138 -17.33 13.35 5.69
N TYR A 139 -16.83 13.39 4.45
CA TYR A 139 -16.68 12.22 3.60
C TYR A 139 -15.36 11.50 3.91
N ARG A 140 -15.44 10.20 4.12
CA ARG A 140 -14.29 9.36 4.47
C ARG A 140 -13.21 9.50 3.38
N ALA A 141 -11.99 9.87 3.77
CA ALA A 141 -10.82 9.94 2.88
C ALA A 141 -10.69 8.67 2.02
N THR A 142 -10.08 8.77 0.85
CA THR A 142 -9.84 7.59 -0.03
C THR A 142 -9.00 6.55 0.72
N PRO A 143 -9.42 5.26 0.76
CA PRO A 143 -8.68 4.19 1.43
C PRO A 143 -7.42 3.82 0.61
N TYR A 144 -6.40 4.68 0.66
CA TYR A 144 -5.23 4.53 -0.20
C TYR A 144 -4.44 3.26 0.11
N ALA A 145 -4.28 2.90 1.40
CA ALA A 145 -3.67 1.64 1.80
C ALA A 145 -4.43 0.41 1.28
N THR A 146 -5.75 0.50 1.12
CA THR A 146 -6.55 -0.54 0.44
C THR A 146 -6.22 -0.61 -1.05
N CYS A 147 -6.13 0.53 -1.73
CA CYS A 147 -5.73 0.58 -3.14
C CYS A 147 -4.31 0.01 -3.36
N LEU A 148 -3.37 0.26 -2.44
CA LEU A 148 -2.05 -0.37 -2.41
C LEU A 148 -2.14 -1.89 -2.26
N SER A 149 -3.01 -2.37 -1.37
CA SER A 149 -3.21 -3.81 -1.15
C SER A 149 -3.77 -4.50 -2.40
N VAL A 150 -4.68 -3.84 -3.13
CA VAL A 150 -5.20 -4.34 -4.42
C VAL A 150 -4.09 -4.44 -5.46
N GLY A 151 -3.26 -3.39 -5.61
CA GLY A 151 -2.10 -3.45 -6.51
C GLY A 151 -1.14 -4.59 -6.15
N ALA A 152 -0.96 -4.83 -4.84
CA ALA A 152 -0.11 -5.89 -4.34
C ALA A 152 -0.66 -7.28 -4.68
N TRP A 153 -1.98 -7.49 -4.60
CA TRP A 153 -2.62 -8.74 -5.02
C TRP A 153 -2.56 -8.96 -6.53
N ILE A 154 -2.69 -7.90 -7.34
CA ILE A 154 -2.55 -7.99 -8.80
C ILE A 154 -1.13 -8.45 -9.16
N ALA A 155 -0.10 -7.77 -8.61
CA ALA A 155 1.30 -8.12 -8.86
C ALA A 155 1.64 -9.54 -8.38
N PHE A 156 1.09 -9.93 -7.23
CA PHE A 156 1.25 -11.28 -6.68
C PHE A 156 0.57 -12.34 -7.54
N GLY A 157 -0.68 -12.12 -7.95
CA GLY A 157 -1.43 -13.01 -8.83
C GLY A 157 -0.76 -13.18 -10.20
N GLY A 158 -0.25 -12.10 -10.78
CA GLY A 158 0.50 -12.13 -12.04
C GLY A 158 1.74 -13.04 -11.96
N GLN A 159 2.46 -13.02 -10.84
CA GLN A 159 3.60 -13.93 -10.62
C GLN A 159 3.18 -15.39 -10.44
N MET A 160 2.03 -15.65 -9.80
CA MET A 160 1.49 -17.01 -9.68
C MET A 160 1.14 -17.60 -11.05
N LEU A 161 0.48 -16.81 -11.89
CA LEU A 161 0.11 -17.23 -13.25
C LEU A 161 1.34 -17.45 -14.13
N ALA A 162 2.31 -16.53 -14.09
CA ALA A 162 3.55 -16.67 -14.85
C ALA A 162 4.42 -17.85 -14.38
N GLY A 163 4.35 -18.19 -13.09
CA GLY A 163 5.04 -19.36 -12.53
C GLY A 163 4.33 -20.70 -12.83
N ALA A 164 3.01 -20.69 -13.02
CA ALA A 164 2.25 -21.89 -13.40
C ALA A 164 2.34 -22.23 -14.90
N ALA A 165 2.77 -21.26 -15.73
CA ALA A 165 2.94 -21.43 -17.17
C ALA A 165 4.35 -21.91 -17.59
N ARG A 166 5.23 -22.22 -16.63
CA ARG A 166 6.58 -22.77 -16.84
C ARG A 166 6.67 -24.16 -16.24
#